data_AF-A0A2E7SPA5-F1
#
_entry.id   AF-A0A2E7SPA5-F1
#
_cell.length_a   1.000
_cell.length_b   1.000
_cell.length_c   1.000
_cell.angle_alpha   90.00
_cell.angle_beta   90.00
_cell.angle_gamma   90.00
#
_symmetry.space_group_name_H-M   'P 1'
#
loop_
_entity.id
_entity.type
_entity.pdbx_description
1 polymer ?
#
loop_
_entity_poly.entity_id
_entity_poly.type
_entity_poly.pdbx_seq_one_letter_code
_entity_poly.pdbx_strand_id
1 'polypeptide(L)'
;MSVKLNRREFGKASGLALAAAALPALGQAQAAKPSLKPRILKSIKFGMFGEKLSIVEKFKVLQEIGYDGVELNSPGGVNKDEALAASRVTEFPIHGVVDSIHWGTRLSSPDKATR
;
A
#
# COMPACT_ATOMS: atom_id res chain seq x y z
N MET A 1 32.19 35.29 -45.59
CA MET A 1 33.28 34.54 -44.93
C MET A 1 32.81 33.12 -44.72
N SER A 2 33.50 32.12 -45.31
CA SER A 2 33.17 30.70 -45.11
C SER A 2 33.95 30.17 -43.92
N VAL A 3 33.25 29.75 -42.86
CA VAL A 3 33.88 29.17 -41.67
C VAL A 3 34.21 27.72 -41.98
N LYS A 4 35.51 27.39 -42.08
CA LYS A 4 35.97 26.00 -42.22
C LYS A 4 36.21 25.42 -40.83
N LEU A 5 35.32 24.56 -40.37
CA LEU A 5 35.47 23.81 -39.12
C LEU A 5 36.07 22.43 -39.43
N ASN A 6 37.15 22.06 -38.74
CA ASN A 6 37.62 20.68 -38.77
C ASN A 6 36.73 19.77 -37.89
N ARG A 7 36.85 18.45 -38.06
CA ARG A 7 35.99 17.45 -37.35
C ARG A 7 36.04 17.62 -35.82
N ARG A 8 37.19 18.04 -35.28
CA ARG A 8 37.38 18.24 -33.83
C ARG A 8 36.68 19.51 -33.35
N GLU A 9 36.73 20.58 -34.14
CA GLU A 9 36.03 21.83 -33.84
C GLU A 9 34.52 21.66 -33.96
N PHE A 10 34.05 20.94 -34.98
CA PHE A 10 32.65 20.58 -35.12
C PHE A 10 32.13 19.78 -33.91
N GLY A 11 32.91 18.80 -33.44
CA GLY A 11 32.56 18.02 -32.24
C GLY A 11 32.47 18.88 -30.98
N LYS A 12 33.41 19.82 -30.79
CA LYS A 12 33.39 20.76 -29.66
C LYS A 12 32.19 21.71 -29.71
N ALA A 13 31.91 22.28 -30.88
CA ALA A 13 30.77 23.18 -31.08
C ALA A 13 29.44 22.45 -30.86
N SER A 14 29.31 21.21 -31.36
CA SER A 14 28.11 20.40 -31.19
C SER A 14 27.89 19.99 -29.72
N GLY A 15 28.95 19.62 -29.00
CA GLY A 15 28.85 19.28 -27.57
C GLY A 15 28.45 20.48 -26.70
N LEU A 16 29.00 21.66 -26.98
CA LEU A 16 28.63 22.90 -26.29
C LEU A 16 27.18 23.31 -26.56
N ALA A 17 26.70 23.16 -27.80
CA ALA A 17 25.32 23.45 -28.15
C ALA A 17 24.32 22.50 -27.46
N LEU A 18 24.64 21.20 -27.37
CA LEU A 18 23.83 20.24 -26.62
C LEU A 18 23.78 20.56 -25.12
N ALA A 19 24.91 20.90 -24.51
CA ALA A 19 24.98 21.27 -23.11
C ALA A 19 24.17 22.54 -22.81
N ALA A 20 24.24 23.54 -23.69
CA ALA A 20 23.49 24.79 -23.55
C ALA A 20 21.96 24.56 -23.70
N ALA A 21 21.54 23.67 -24.60
CA ALA A 21 20.13 23.33 -24.79
C ALA A 21 19.54 22.49 -23.64
N ALA A 22 20.36 21.79 -22.86
CA ALA A 22 19.93 20.98 -21.72
C ALA A 22 19.79 21.76 -20.40
N LEU A 23 20.43 22.94 -20.28
CA LEU A 23 20.38 23.78 -19.09
C LEU A 23 18.95 24.21 -18.68
N PRO A 24 18.05 24.60 -19.60
CA PRO A 24 16.66 24.93 -19.24
C PRO A 24 15.87 23.74 -18.70
N ALA A 25 16.19 22.51 -19.14
CA ALA A 25 15.52 21.29 -18.68
C ALA A 25 15.97 20.86 -17.27
N LEU A 26 17.23 21.15 -16.91
CA LEU A 26 17.75 20.94 -15.54
C LEU A 26 17.20 21.98 -14.55
N GLY A 27 16.98 23.23 -14.99
CA GLY A 27 16.42 24.29 -14.15
C GLY A 27 14.91 24.19 -13.91
N GLN A 28 14.20 23.38 -14.71
CA GLN A 28 12.75 23.15 -14.58
C GLN A 28 12.39 21.85 -13.82
N ALA A 29 13.34 21.23 -13.14
CA ALA A 29 13.01 20.26 -12.10
C ALA A 29 12.37 20.98 -10.90
N GLN A 30 11.18 21.54 -11.12
CA GLN A 30 10.29 21.96 -10.07
C GLN A 30 10.13 20.73 -9.19
N ALA A 31 10.62 20.79 -7.95
CA ALA A 31 10.36 19.76 -6.97
C ALA A 31 8.84 19.59 -6.93
N ALA A 32 8.34 18.51 -7.53
CA ALA A 32 6.93 18.18 -7.45
C ALA A 32 6.61 18.22 -5.96
N LYS A 33 5.69 19.10 -5.54
CA LYS A 33 5.16 19.05 -4.17
C LYS A 33 4.85 17.58 -3.90
N PRO A 34 5.26 17.00 -2.76
CA PRO A 34 4.94 15.63 -2.49
C PRO A 34 3.42 15.52 -2.50
N SER A 35 2.85 15.09 -3.63
CA SER A 35 1.47 14.63 -3.64
C SER A 35 1.57 13.39 -2.78
N LEU A 36 0.93 13.40 -1.62
CA LEU A 36 0.65 12.17 -0.90
C LEU A 36 -0.18 11.33 -1.87
N LYS A 37 0.49 10.53 -2.70
CA LYS A 37 -0.18 9.51 -3.50
C LYS A 37 -1.02 8.75 -2.48
N PRO A 38 -2.32 8.55 -2.70
CA PRO A 38 -3.14 7.85 -1.74
C PRO A 38 -2.48 6.50 -1.43
N ARG A 39 -2.06 6.33 -0.18
CA ARG A 39 -1.35 5.14 0.27
C ARG A 39 -2.36 4.01 0.30
N ILE A 40 -2.09 2.92 -0.42
CA ILE A 40 -2.88 1.71 -0.30
C ILE A 40 -2.56 1.09 1.07
N LEU A 41 -3.56 1.04 1.94
CA LEU A 41 -3.44 0.36 3.23
C LEU A 41 -3.61 -1.15 3.05
N LYS A 42 -2.84 -1.94 3.77
CA LYS A 42 -2.87 -3.41 3.68
C LYS A 42 -3.42 -3.98 4.99
N SER A 43 -4.60 -4.61 4.92
CA SER A 43 -5.12 -5.42 6.02
C SER A 43 -4.88 -6.91 5.79
N ILE A 44 -4.83 -7.68 6.86
CA ILE A 44 -4.78 -9.15 6.83
C ILE A 44 -6.03 -9.75 7.48
N LYS A 45 -6.55 -10.84 6.91
CA LYS A 45 -7.57 -11.65 7.59
C LYS A 45 -6.92 -12.31 8.79
N PHE A 46 -7.41 -12.01 9.99
CA PHE A 46 -6.78 -12.42 11.24
C PHE A 46 -6.58 -13.94 11.34
N GLY A 47 -7.49 -14.74 10.78
CA GLY A 47 -7.39 -16.20 10.72
C GLY A 47 -6.25 -16.74 9.82
N MET A 48 -5.66 -15.93 8.95
CA MET A 48 -4.46 -16.31 8.17
C MET A 48 -3.19 -16.30 9.02
N PHE A 49 -3.18 -15.60 10.16
CA PHE A 49 -2.04 -15.55 11.05
C PHE A 49 -2.10 -16.68 12.09
N GLY A 50 -1.50 -17.81 11.72
CA GLY A 50 -1.58 -19.09 12.43
C GLY A 50 -0.76 -19.22 13.71
N GLU A 51 0.04 -18.21 14.07
CA GLU A 51 0.86 -18.25 15.28
C GLU A 51 0.01 -18.35 16.55
N LYS A 52 0.52 -19.06 17.57
CA LYS A 52 -0.17 -19.25 18.85
C LYS A 52 0.24 -18.16 19.84
N LEU A 53 -0.23 -16.94 19.59
CA LEU A 53 0.01 -15.76 20.42
C LEU A 53 -1.32 -15.17 20.91
N SER A 54 -1.28 -14.37 21.98
CA SER A 54 -2.43 -13.55 22.38
C SER A 54 -2.82 -12.56 21.27
N ILE A 55 -4.08 -12.07 21.25
CA ILE A 55 -4.53 -11.17 20.18
C ILE A 55 -3.68 -9.90 20.11
N VAL A 56 -3.31 -9.34 21.27
CA VAL A 56 -2.46 -8.15 21.35
C VAL A 56 -1.06 -8.38 20.80
N GLU A 57 -0.45 -9.54 21.07
CA GLU A 57 0.86 -9.90 20.51
C GLU A 57 0.77 -10.10 19.00
N LYS A 58 -0.30 -10.74 18.51
CA LYS A 58 -0.55 -10.86 17.07
C LYS A 58 -0.63 -9.48 16.41
N PHE A 59 -1.37 -8.52 16.99
CA PHE A 59 -1.48 -7.17 16.43
C PHE A 59 -0.12 -6.48 16.36
N LYS A 60 0.70 -6.58 17.42
CA LYS A 60 2.07 -6.03 17.42
C LYS A 60 2.93 -6.63 16.32
N VAL A 61 2.93 -7.96 16.17
CA VAL A 61 3.69 -8.63 15.11
C VAL A 61 3.20 -8.21 13.72
N LEU A 62 1.88 -8.15 13.51
CA LEU A 62 1.30 -7.74 12.23
C LEU A 62 1.66 -6.29 11.86
N GLN A 63 1.70 -5.40 12.84
CA GLN A 63 2.16 -4.03 12.67
C GLN A 63 3.67 -3.99 12.35
N GLU A 64 4.50 -4.76 13.07
CA GLU A 64 5.95 -4.84 12.86
C GLU A 64 6.32 -5.34 11.46
N ILE A 65 5.59 -6.32 10.93
CA ILE A 65 5.80 -6.82 9.55
C ILE A 65 5.18 -5.93 8.47
N GLY A 66 4.52 -4.83 8.84
CA GLY A 66 4.10 -3.77 7.93
C GLY A 66 2.65 -3.84 7.42
N TYR A 67 1.76 -4.59 8.08
CA TYR A 67 0.32 -4.42 7.86
C TYR A 67 -0.16 -3.11 8.49
N ASP A 68 -1.26 -2.58 7.96
CA ASP A 68 -1.93 -1.37 8.44
C ASP A 68 -3.18 -1.66 9.27
N GLY A 69 -3.63 -2.92 9.30
CA GLY A 69 -4.78 -3.34 10.08
C GLY A 69 -5.11 -4.82 9.90
N VAL A 70 -6.23 -5.23 10.48
CA VAL A 70 -6.77 -6.60 10.38
C VAL A 70 -8.24 -6.61 10.00
N GLU A 71 -8.67 -7.73 9.41
CA GLU A 71 -10.08 -8.11 9.31
C GLU A 71 -10.37 -9.31 10.19
N LEU A 72 -11.40 -9.21 11.03
CA LEU A 72 -11.84 -10.33 11.87
C LEU A 72 -12.85 -11.21 11.12
N ASN A 73 -13.17 -12.38 11.65
CA ASN A 73 -14.34 -13.14 11.21
C ASN A 73 -15.56 -12.73 12.07
N SER A 74 -16.73 -12.54 11.47
CA SER A 74 -17.97 -12.31 12.20
C SER A 74 -19.20 -12.72 11.39
N PRO A 75 -20.11 -13.55 11.93
CA PRO A 75 -20.05 -14.14 13.27
C PRO A 75 -18.94 -15.22 13.39
N GLY A 76 -18.53 -15.56 14.62
CA GLY A 76 -17.44 -16.53 14.89
C GLY A 76 -16.04 -15.90 14.97
N GLY A 77 -14.96 -16.69 14.91
CA GLY A 77 -13.59 -16.19 15.08
C GLY A 77 -13.21 -15.89 16.53
N VAL A 78 -12.39 -14.86 16.77
CA VAL A 78 -11.91 -14.49 18.12
C VAL A 78 -12.95 -13.78 18.97
N ASN A 79 -12.64 -13.62 20.27
CA ASN A 79 -13.39 -12.74 21.16
C ASN A 79 -13.29 -11.28 20.69
N LYS A 80 -14.43 -10.60 20.54
CA LYS A 80 -14.52 -9.26 19.93
C LYS A 80 -14.11 -8.18 20.93
N ASP A 81 -14.44 -8.36 22.20
CA ASP A 81 -14.07 -7.43 23.26
C ASP A 81 -12.56 -7.44 23.47
N GLU A 82 -11.96 -8.63 23.46
CA GLU A 82 -10.50 -8.80 23.53
C GLU A 82 -9.81 -8.18 22.31
N ALA A 83 -10.33 -8.43 21.10
CA ALA A 83 -9.77 -7.84 19.88
C ALA A 83 -9.91 -6.31 19.85
N LEU A 84 -11.04 -5.76 20.31
CA LEU A 84 -11.24 -4.32 20.41
C LEU A 84 -10.30 -3.70 21.46
N ALA A 85 -10.11 -4.36 22.60
CA ALA A 85 -9.16 -3.92 23.61
C ALA A 85 -7.72 -3.94 23.07
N ALA A 86 -7.32 -5.02 22.37
CA ALA A 86 -6.02 -5.12 21.72
C ALA A 86 -5.82 -4.00 20.68
N SER A 87 -6.81 -3.74 19.83
CA SER A 87 -6.78 -2.69 18.81
C SER A 87 -6.50 -1.32 19.42
N ARG A 88 -7.15 -1.01 20.55
CA ARG A 88 -6.94 0.25 21.28
C ARG A 88 -5.54 0.36 21.87
N VAL A 89 -5.02 -0.72 22.45
CA VAL A 89 -3.69 -0.73 23.09
C VAL A 89 -2.56 -0.63 22.08
N THR A 90 -2.71 -1.23 20.90
CA THR A 90 -1.66 -1.23 19.87
C THR A 90 -1.84 -0.14 18.82
N GLU A 91 -2.93 0.63 18.90
CA GLU A 91 -3.35 1.58 17.85
C GLU A 91 -3.43 0.93 16.46
N PHE A 92 -3.75 -0.36 16.43
CA PHE A 92 -3.78 -1.16 15.20
C PHE A 92 -5.24 -1.42 14.81
N PRO A 93 -5.73 -0.86 13.69
CA PRO A 93 -7.16 -0.83 13.41
C PRO A 93 -7.69 -2.20 12.97
N ILE A 94 -8.88 -2.53 13.46
CA ILE A 94 -9.74 -3.54 12.85
C ILE A 94 -10.54 -2.84 11.75
N HIS A 95 -10.11 -3.03 10.49
CA HIS A 95 -10.68 -2.34 9.33
C HIS A 95 -12.06 -2.88 8.95
N GLY A 96 -12.30 -4.18 9.18
CA GLY A 96 -13.52 -4.83 8.74
C GLY A 96 -13.69 -6.23 9.29
N VAL A 97 -14.75 -6.89 8.82
CA VAL A 97 -15.08 -8.27 9.19
C VAL A 97 -15.44 -9.09 7.97
N VAL A 98 -15.13 -10.38 8.03
CA VAL A 98 -15.51 -11.38 7.03
C VAL A 98 -16.67 -12.19 7.60
N ASP A 99 -17.80 -12.17 6.91
CA ASP A 99 -18.91 -13.09 7.18
C ASP A 99 -18.69 -14.41 6.41
N SER A 100 -17.99 -15.34 7.06
CA SER A 100 -17.71 -16.64 6.46
C SER A 100 -18.90 -17.62 6.48
N ILE A 101 -20.01 -17.29 7.13
CA ILE A 101 -21.17 -18.21 7.18
C ILE A 101 -21.73 -18.43 5.77
N HIS A 102 -21.65 -17.42 4.91
CA HIS A 102 -22.21 -17.50 3.56
C HIS A 102 -21.46 -18.39 2.57
N TRP A 103 -20.32 -18.97 2.98
CA TRP A 103 -19.70 -20.07 2.25
C TRP A 103 -20.52 -21.36 2.38
N GLY A 104 -21.20 -21.56 3.52
CA GLY A 104 -22.11 -22.68 3.76
C GLY A 104 -23.57 -22.32 3.47
N THR A 105 -24.02 -21.15 3.89
CA THR A 105 -25.42 -20.70 3.76
C THR A 105 -25.57 -19.65 2.67
N ARG A 106 -26.17 -20.02 1.53
CA ARG A 106 -26.26 -19.10 0.39
C ARG A 106 -27.53 -18.25 0.46
N LEU A 107 -27.36 -16.93 0.47
CA LEU A 107 -28.47 -15.97 0.36
C LEU A 107 -29.25 -16.08 -0.96
N SER A 108 -28.67 -16.72 -1.97
CA SER A 108 -29.32 -17.01 -3.25
C SER A 108 -30.07 -18.35 -3.29
N SER A 109 -30.22 -19.04 -2.15
CA SER A 109 -30.95 -20.31 -2.11
C SER A 109 -32.41 -20.14 -2.58
N PRO A 110 -32.91 -21.01 -3.48
CA PRO A 110 -34.32 -21.00 -3.85
C PRO A 110 -35.21 -21.38 -2.66
N ASP A 111 -34.70 -22.19 -1.73
CA ASP A 111 -35.39 -22.52 -0.48
C ASP A 111 -35.41 -21.32 0.48
N LYS A 112 -36.62 -20.93 0.89
CA LYS A 112 -36.86 -19.78 1.79
C LYS A 112 -36.31 -20.02 3.20
N ALA A 113 -36.25 -21.26 3.68
CA ALA A 113 -35.72 -21.56 5.00
C ALA A 113 -34.18 -21.46 5.06
N THR A 114 -33.52 -21.53 3.90
CA THR A 114 -32.06 -21.51 3.77
C THR A 114 -31.50 -20.10 3.52
N ARG A 115 -32.25 -19.22 2.82
CA ARG A 115 -31.77 -17.87 2.44
C ARG A 115 -31.95 -16.80 3.51
#